data_AF-A0A651G8X3-F1
#
_entry.id   AF-A0A651G8X3-F1
#
_cell.length_a   1.000
_cell.length_b   1.000
_cell.length_c   1.000
_cell.angle_alpha   90.00
_cell.angle_beta   90.00
_cell.angle_gamma   90.00
#
_symmetry.space_group_name_H-M   'P 1'
#
loop_
_entity.id
_entity.type
_entity.pdbx_description
1 polymer ?
#
loop_
_entity_poly.entity_id
_entity_poly.type
_entity_poly.pdbx_seq_one_letter_code
_entity_poly.pdbx_strand_id
1 'polypeptide(L)'
;MKEKNHFRSTGKVPAFWLIFVLTWLISSIIPVLSFAQPEAVLIKSAQDGYVVSRNFNTENGLPANGVNQVIQDSRGYIWAATFNGLIRFDGKRIVVFNTSNIPGLETNRFIELIESPDGNIWAGLEYSSIVMLGQDSSRVFKIDDDLTELNTYITKIFFDDTGKIWIGTNFGVFTMEGEKFTKIDGLPNQGVQKIYQRDDYIYVLFEFSINRLTLDGEPDEAVLELKESELTTSRWGYSIYDFDRVERFWDVFWYDDHFLLVHERGILRIDDYGHEAILVGEDINQSILHGIRY
;
A
#
# COMPACT_ATOMS: atom_id res chain seq x y z
N MET A 1 -85.74 36.11 27.18
CA MET A 1 -84.78 35.70 28.23
C MET A 1 -83.96 34.51 27.76
N LYS A 2 -82.62 34.69 27.74
CA LYS A 2 -81.50 33.73 27.78
C LYS A 2 -81.41 32.68 26.66
N GLU A 3 -80.64 32.89 25.58
CA GLU A 3 -79.16 32.94 25.39
C GLU A 3 -78.37 31.64 25.72
N LYS A 4 -77.75 31.11 24.64
CA LYS A 4 -76.39 30.52 24.49
C LYS A 4 -76.00 29.30 25.34
N ASN A 5 -75.63 28.21 24.66
CA ASN A 5 -74.22 27.96 24.38
C ASN A 5 -73.99 26.88 23.31
N HIS A 6 -73.06 27.21 22.42
CA HIS A 6 -72.49 26.43 21.33
C HIS A 6 -71.20 25.78 21.85
N PHE A 7 -70.91 24.51 21.54
CA PHE A 7 -69.53 24.03 21.47
C PHE A 7 -69.43 22.86 20.49
N ARG A 8 -69.07 23.17 19.24
CA ARG A 8 -68.48 22.21 18.30
C ARG A 8 -66.96 22.31 18.49
N SER A 9 -66.33 21.26 19.01
CA SER A 9 -64.87 21.15 19.01
C SER A 9 -64.39 20.79 17.60
N THR A 10 -63.93 21.79 16.87
CA THR A 10 -63.03 21.56 15.73
C THR A 10 -61.65 22.00 16.18
N GLY A 11 -60.88 21.06 16.72
CA GLY A 11 -59.50 21.28 17.13
C GLY A 11 -58.60 21.46 15.91
N LYS A 12 -58.63 22.64 15.29
CA LYS A 12 -57.56 23.06 14.39
C LYS A 12 -56.42 23.56 15.27
N VAL A 13 -55.33 22.81 15.31
CA VAL A 13 -54.06 23.27 15.89
C VAL A 13 -53.65 24.54 15.12
N PRO A 14 -53.40 25.68 15.79
CA PRO A 14 -53.03 26.91 15.09
C PRO A 14 -51.71 26.72 14.35
N ALA A 15 -51.59 27.21 13.12
CA ALA A 15 -50.38 27.11 12.30
C ALA A 15 -49.11 27.65 13.00
N PHE A 16 -49.28 28.52 14.00
CA PHE A 16 -48.21 28.99 14.89
C PHE A 16 -47.55 27.89 15.74
N TRP A 17 -48.29 26.85 16.12
CA TRP A 17 -47.75 25.71 16.86
C TRP A 17 -46.90 24.79 15.97
N LEU A 18 -47.22 24.68 14.68
CA LEU A 18 -46.44 23.90 13.71
C LEU A 18 -45.09 24.56 13.40
N ILE A 19 -45.06 25.90 13.30
CA ILE A 19 -43.82 26.66 13.08
C ILE A 19 -42.90 26.55 14.31
N PHE A 20 -43.45 26.64 15.54
CA PHE A 20 -42.65 26.47 16.75
C PHE A 20 -42.02 25.07 16.87
N VAL A 21 -42.77 24.01 16.55
CA VAL A 21 -42.26 22.62 16.55
C VAL A 21 -41.21 22.40 15.44
N LEU A 22 -41.38 22.99 14.26
CA LEU A 22 -40.39 22.93 13.18
C LEU A 22 -39.11 23.70 13.50
N THR A 23 -39.20 24.88 14.13
CA THR A 23 -38.01 25.62 14.60
C THR A 23 -37.30 24.89 15.74
N TRP A 24 -38.04 24.19 16.61
CA TRP A 24 -37.47 23.39 17.69
C TRP A 24 -36.81 22.10 17.18
N LEU A 25 -37.35 21.48 16.12
CA LEU A 25 -36.74 20.35 15.42
C LEU A 25 -35.50 20.75 14.61
N ILE A 26 -35.50 21.92 13.96
CA ILE A 26 -34.33 22.42 13.22
C ILE A 26 -33.20 22.85 14.17
N SER A 27 -33.51 23.32 15.39
CA SER A 27 -32.49 23.60 16.42
C SER A 27 -31.99 22.37 17.18
N SER A 28 -32.71 21.24 17.14
CA SER A 28 -32.32 19.99 17.81
C SER A 28 -31.70 18.95 16.87
N ILE A 29 -31.71 19.20 15.55
CA ILE A 29 -31.03 18.38 14.52
C ILE A 29 -29.70 19.00 14.07
N ILE A 30 -29.21 20.01 14.79
CA ILE A 30 -27.79 20.39 14.75
C ILE A 30 -27.16 20.12 16.12
N PRO A 31 -27.04 18.87 16.58
CA PRO A 31 -25.75 18.52 17.14
C PRO A 31 -24.81 18.63 15.95
N VAL A 32 -24.03 19.71 15.98
CA VAL A 32 -22.79 19.90 15.23
C VAL A 32 -22.30 18.52 14.81
N LEU A 33 -22.30 18.25 13.50
CA LEU A 33 -21.44 17.24 12.88
C LEU A 33 -20.00 17.69 13.13
N SER A 34 -19.63 17.68 14.40
CA SER A 34 -18.28 17.74 14.87
C SER A 34 -17.81 16.33 14.61
N PHE A 35 -17.44 16.07 13.36
CA PHE A 35 -16.38 15.10 13.15
C PHE A 35 -15.28 15.58 14.09
N ALA A 36 -15.07 14.85 15.19
CA ALA A 36 -13.96 15.12 16.08
C ALA A 36 -12.72 15.05 15.20
N GLN A 37 -12.23 16.22 14.77
CA GLN A 37 -10.95 16.31 14.10
C GLN A 37 -9.95 15.80 15.14
N PRO A 38 -9.08 14.86 14.81
CA PRO A 38 -8.12 14.37 15.78
C PRO A 38 -7.35 15.56 16.36
N GLU A 39 -7.32 15.64 17.69
CA GLU A 39 -6.67 16.74 18.38
C GLU A 39 -5.22 16.80 17.92
N ALA A 40 -4.82 17.98 17.46
CA ALA A 40 -3.50 18.19 16.92
C ALA A 40 -2.52 18.41 18.08
N VAL A 41 -1.58 17.48 18.27
CA VAL A 41 -0.58 17.51 19.33
C VAL A 41 0.71 18.09 18.78
N LEU A 42 1.32 19.03 19.50
CA LEU A 42 2.66 19.53 19.16
C LEU A 42 3.72 18.51 19.56
N ILE A 43 4.47 18.00 18.58
CA ILE A 43 5.60 17.10 18.81
C ILE A 43 6.89 17.88 18.53
N LYS A 44 7.85 17.82 19.44
CA LYS A 44 9.17 18.42 19.25
C LYS A 44 9.92 17.64 18.14
N SER A 45 10.27 18.33 17.06
CA SER A 45 11.05 17.78 15.95
C SER A 45 12.53 17.65 16.34
N ALA A 46 13.23 16.72 15.68
CA ALA A 46 14.68 16.54 15.77
C ALA A 46 15.48 17.73 15.22
N GLN A 47 14.87 18.63 14.43
CA GLN A 47 15.48 19.84 13.86
C GLN A 47 14.94 21.13 14.50
N ASP A 48 14.91 21.21 15.83
CA ASP A 48 14.53 22.40 16.61
C ASP A 48 13.27 23.13 16.08
N GLY A 49 12.11 22.49 16.26
CA GLY A 49 10.80 23.07 15.97
C GLY A 49 9.67 22.22 16.56
N TYR A 50 8.43 22.73 16.54
CA TYR A 50 7.25 21.95 16.88
C TYR A 50 6.51 21.57 15.60
N VAL A 51 6.23 20.28 15.43
CA VAL A 51 5.38 19.76 14.36
C VAL A 51 3.98 19.55 14.93
N VAL A 52 2.97 19.99 14.19
CA VAL A 52 1.58 19.67 14.50
C VAL A 52 1.31 18.24 14.04
N SER A 53 1.16 17.31 14.99
CA SER A 53 0.80 15.92 14.73
C SER A 53 -0.70 15.72 14.91
N ARG A 54 -1.35 15.02 13.99
CA ARG A 54 -2.74 14.58 14.12
C ARG A 54 -2.80 13.08 14.01
N ASN A 55 -3.39 12.42 15.01
CA ASN A 55 -3.50 10.96 15.05
C ASN A 55 -4.87 10.51 14.54
N PHE A 56 -4.89 9.86 13.39
CA PHE A 56 -6.09 9.21 12.87
C PHE A 56 -6.07 7.73 13.26
N ASN A 57 -7.19 7.24 13.77
CA ASN A 57 -7.42 5.85 14.15
C ASN A 57 -8.88 5.49 13.86
N THR A 58 -9.33 4.29 14.23
CA THR A 58 -10.72 3.85 14.05
C THR A 58 -11.76 4.72 14.76
N GLU A 59 -11.39 5.40 15.83
CA GLU A 59 -12.28 6.34 16.55
C GLU A 59 -12.39 7.68 15.81
N ASN A 60 -11.39 8.01 14.98
CA ASN A 60 -11.21 9.33 14.36
C ASN A 60 -11.28 9.30 12.82
N GLY A 61 -11.85 8.23 12.23
CA GLY A 61 -12.20 8.17 10.81
C GLY A 61 -11.35 7.25 9.92
N LEU A 62 -10.38 6.51 10.44
CA LEU A 62 -9.76 5.42 9.66
C LEU A 62 -10.62 4.15 9.71
N PRO A 63 -10.71 3.39 8.61
CA PRO A 63 -11.43 2.11 8.62
C PRO A 63 -10.68 0.98 9.34
N ALA A 64 -9.36 1.12 9.54
CA ALA A 64 -8.51 0.21 10.30
C ALA A 64 -7.28 0.94 10.85
N ASN A 65 -6.68 0.41 11.92
CA ASN A 65 -5.44 0.93 12.51
C ASN A 65 -4.17 0.37 11.86
N GLY A 66 -4.28 -0.77 11.17
CA GLY A 66 -3.17 -1.37 10.42
C GLY A 66 -3.08 -0.79 9.02
N VAL A 67 -1.94 -0.16 8.71
CA VAL A 67 -1.62 0.38 7.38
C VAL A 67 -0.51 -0.46 6.77
N ASN A 68 -0.77 -1.00 5.58
CA ASN A 68 0.15 -1.88 4.86
C ASN A 68 1.14 -1.07 4.01
N GLN A 69 0.66 -0.01 3.36
CA GLN A 69 1.49 0.89 2.56
C GLN A 69 0.91 2.30 2.55
N VAL A 70 1.79 3.28 2.38
CA VAL A 70 1.45 4.69 2.17
C VAL A 70 2.20 5.21 0.95
N ILE A 71 1.51 5.92 0.06
CA ILE A 71 2.13 6.68 -1.03
C ILE A 71 1.57 8.10 -1.05
N GLN A 72 2.33 9.03 -1.62
CA GLN A 72 1.80 10.33 -2.03
C GLN A 72 1.67 10.33 -3.54
N ASP A 73 0.49 10.70 -4.05
CA ASP A 73 0.30 10.84 -5.50
C ASP A 73 0.83 12.19 -6.01
N SER A 74 0.97 12.31 -7.33
CA SER A 74 1.45 13.50 -8.03
C SER A 74 0.61 14.76 -7.79
N ARG A 75 -0.65 14.59 -7.32
CA ARG A 75 -1.57 15.67 -6.96
C ARG A 75 -1.46 16.08 -5.48
N GLY A 76 -0.61 15.40 -4.73
CA GLY A 76 -0.33 15.66 -3.32
C GLY A 76 -1.27 14.95 -2.35
N TYR A 77 -2.17 14.07 -2.81
CA TYR A 77 -2.99 13.26 -1.92
C TYR A 77 -2.15 12.15 -1.29
N ILE A 78 -2.39 11.89 -0.01
CA ILE A 78 -1.83 10.73 0.68
C ILE A 78 -2.80 9.57 0.53
N TRP A 79 -2.29 8.45 0.04
CA TRP A 79 -3.05 7.21 -0.08
C TRP A 79 -2.50 6.18 0.91
N ALA A 80 -3.39 5.44 1.57
CA ALA A 80 -3.00 4.41 2.53
C ALA A 80 -3.82 3.13 2.36
N ALA A 81 -3.14 2.02 2.12
CA ALA A 81 -3.73 0.70 2.01
C ALA A 81 -3.89 0.09 3.41
N THR A 82 -5.07 -0.45 3.70
CA THR A 82 -5.38 -1.08 4.99
C THR A 82 -6.11 -2.40 4.79
N PHE A 83 -6.22 -3.18 5.86
CA PHE A 83 -7.03 -4.41 5.86
C PHE A 83 -8.54 -4.19 5.88
N ASN A 84 -9.02 -2.94 5.88
CA ASN A 84 -10.46 -2.64 5.86
C ASN A 84 -10.83 -1.47 4.94
N GLY A 85 -10.04 -1.24 3.88
CA GLY A 85 -10.29 -0.21 2.89
C GLY A 85 -9.03 0.54 2.48
N LEU A 86 -9.13 1.24 1.36
CA LEU A 86 -8.13 2.19 0.89
C LEU A 86 -8.53 3.59 1.31
N ILE A 87 -7.59 4.35 1.85
CA ILE A 87 -7.78 5.72 2.28
C ILE A 87 -7.17 6.66 1.25
N ARG A 88 -7.86 7.76 0.93
CA ARG A 88 -7.27 8.97 0.35
C ARG A 88 -7.45 10.15 1.31
N PHE A 89 -6.37 10.87 1.55
CA PHE A 89 -6.32 12.00 2.46
C PHE A 89 -5.75 13.24 1.77
N ASP A 90 -6.46 14.36 1.87
CA ASP A 90 -6.09 15.65 1.27
C ASP A 90 -5.43 16.64 2.26
N GLY A 91 -5.06 16.15 3.46
CA GLY A 91 -4.61 17.00 4.58
C GLY A 91 -5.74 17.44 5.52
N LYS A 92 -7.01 17.30 5.14
CA LYS A 92 -8.18 17.71 5.92
C LYS A 92 -9.28 16.65 5.97
N ARG A 93 -9.51 15.93 4.89
CA ARG A 93 -10.63 15.00 4.67
C ARG A 93 -10.11 13.64 4.27
N ILE A 94 -10.71 12.61 4.88
CA ILE A 94 -10.49 11.20 4.54
C ILE A 94 -11.64 10.74 3.65
N VAL A 95 -11.29 10.11 2.54
CA VAL A 95 -12.21 9.35 1.70
C VAL A 95 -11.80 7.88 1.79
N VAL A 96 -12.76 7.00 2.05
CA VAL A 96 -12.54 5.55 2.16
C VAL A 96 -13.14 4.84 0.96
N PHE A 97 -12.35 3.97 0.34
CA PHE A 97 -12.74 3.10 -0.77
C PHE A 97 -12.75 1.65 -0.30
N ASN A 98 -13.82 0.92 -0.58
CA ASN A 98 -14.04 -0.45 -0.12
C ASN A 98 -15.14 -1.15 -0.96
N THR A 99 -15.50 -2.38 -0.62
CA THR A 99 -16.51 -3.19 -1.33
C THR A 99 -17.91 -2.57 -1.36
N SER A 100 -18.22 -1.62 -0.47
CA SER A 100 -19.51 -0.93 -0.47
C SER A 100 -19.62 0.17 -1.53
N ASN A 101 -18.49 0.66 -2.06
CA ASN A 101 -18.46 1.79 -2.98
C ASN A 101 -17.59 1.59 -4.23
N ILE A 102 -16.85 0.48 -4.34
CA ILE A 102 -16.20 0.03 -5.58
C ILE A 102 -16.95 -1.21 -6.10
N PRO A 103 -17.76 -1.08 -7.17
CA PRO A 103 -18.41 -2.22 -7.79
C PRO A 103 -17.39 -3.26 -8.29
N GLY A 104 -17.67 -4.54 -8.03
CA GLY A 104 -16.81 -5.66 -8.44
C GLY A 104 -15.66 -5.98 -7.50
N LEU A 105 -15.43 -5.18 -6.45
CA LEU A 105 -14.41 -5.47 -5.45
C LEU A 105 -14.89 -6.55 -4.47
N GLU A 106 -14.12 -7.62 -4.31
CA GLU A 106 -14.50 -8.78 -3.49
C GLU A 106 -13.97 -8.72 -2.05
N THR A 107 -12.98 -7.87 -1.77
CA THR A 107 -12.33 -7.75 -0.45
C THR A 107 -11.98 -6.30 -0.11
N ASN A 108 -11.86 -6.01 1.19
CA ASN A 108 -11.41 -4.71 1.71
C ASN A 108 -9.93 -4.71 2.09
N ARG A 109 -9.20 -5.78 1.77
CA ARG A 109 -7.82 -6.00 2.22
C ARG A 109 -6.85 -5.54 1.15
N PHE A 110 -6.49 -4.26 1.23
CA PHE A 110 -5.52 -3.62 0.34
C PHE A 110 -4.12 -3.80 0.90
N ILE A 111 -3.17 -4.12 0.02
CA ILE A 111 -1.79 -4.48 0.38
C ILE A 111 -0.81 -3.52 -0.28
N GLU A 112 -0.93 -3.36 -1.61
CA GLU A 112 0.01 -2.60 -2.43
C GLU A 112 -0.66 -1.38 -3.07
N LEU A 113 0.09 -0.30 -3.28
CA LEU A 113 -0.29 0.94 -3.94
C LEU A 113 0.84 1.45 -4.84
N ILE A 114 0.46 1.91 -6.03
CA ILE A 114 1.35 2.64 -6.93
C ILE A 114 0.52 3.64 -7.76
N GLU A 115 1.09 4.79 -8.07
CA GLU A 115 0.55 5.69 -9.10
C GLU A 115 1.12 5.28 -10.45
N SER A 116 0.26 5.02 -11.42
CA SER A 116 0.68 4.76 -12.80
C SER A 116 1.14 6.04 -13.49
N PRO A 117 1.92 5.97 -14.59
CA PRO A 117 2.42 7.14 -15.30
C PRO A 117 1.35 8.13 -15.79
N ASP A 118 0.12 7.68 -15.96
CA ASP A 118 -1.05 8.50 -16.34
C ASP A 118 -1.81 9.11 -15.14
N GLY A 119 -1.30 8.93 -13.92
CA GLY A 119 -1.85 9.53 -12.69
C GLY A 119 -3.01 8.75 -12.05
N ASN A 120 -3.29 7.53 -12.52
CA ASN A 120 -4.26 6.63 -11.89
C ASN A 120 -3.62 5.91 -10.69
N ILE A 121 -4.42 5.58 -9.69
CA ILE A 121 -3.95 4.81 -8.54
C ILE A 121 -4.27 3.35 -8.73
N TRP A 122 -3.24 2.52 -8.78
CA TRP A 122 -3.36 1.08 -8.81
C TRP A 122 -3.16 0.52 -7.41
N ALA A 123 -4.09 -0.29 -6.97
CA ALA A 123 -4.06 -0.92 -5.66
C ALA A 123 -4.18 -2.43 -5.79
N GLY A 124 -3.25 -3.14 -5.17
CA GLY A 124 -3.24 -4.60 -5.07
C GLY A 124 -3.93 -5.08 -3.80
N LEU A 125 -4.70 -6.16 -3.90
CA LEU A 125 -5.49 -6.73 -2.82
C LEU A 125 -5.20 -8.24 -2.64
N GLU A 126 -5.85 -8.83 -1.63
CA GLU A 126 -6.02 -10.27 -1.56
C GLU A 126 -6.86 -10.81 -2.73
N TYR A 127 -6.85 -12.13 -2.89
CA TYR A 127 -7.59 -12.88 -3.92
C TYR A 127 -7.23 -12.50 -5.36
N SER A 128 -5.94 -12.26 -5.62
CA SER A 128 -5.42 -11.87 -6.95
C SER A 128 -6.11 -10.64 -7.56
N SER A 129 -6.70 -9.79 -6.72
CA SER A 129 -7.50 -8.66 -7.17
C SER A 129 -6.67 -7.39 -7.22
N ILE A 130 -6.89 -6.61 -8.28
CA ILE A 130 -6.31 -5.28 -8.48
C ILE A 130 -7.45 -4.31 -8.75
N VAL A 131 -7.38 -3.11 -8.18
CA VAL A 131 -8.27 -2.02 -8.59
C VAL A 131 -7.45 -0.84 -9.09
N MET A 132 -7.84 -0.31 -10.24
CA MET A 132 -7.38 0.98 -10.75
C MET A 132 -8.44 2.05 -10.43
N LEU A 133 -8.01 3.13 -9.81
CA LEU A 133 -8.81 4.29 -9.46
C LEU A 133 -8.36 5.48 -10.30
N GLY A 134 -9.18 5.83 -11.30
CA GLY A 134 -9.03 7.08 -12.04
C GLY A 134 -9.80 8.23 -11.41
N GLN A 135 -9.82 9.37 -12.11
CA GLN A 135 -10.48 10.58 -11.61
C GLN A 135 -12.00 10.37 -11.41
N ASP A 136 -12.65 9.72 -12.38
CA ASP A 136 -14.12 9.60 -12.44
C ASP A 136 -14.62 8.14 -12.41
N SER A 137 -13.72 7.16 -12.48
CA SER A 137 -14.10 5.75 -12.56
C SER A 137 -13.10 4.84 -11.83
N SER A 138 -13.63 3.75 -11.28
CA SER A 138 -12.85 2.63 -10.78
C SER A 138 -12.98 1.42 -11.70
N ARG A 139 -11.91 0.64 -11.84
CA ARG A 139 -11.93 -0.62 -12.58
C ARG A 139 -11.27 -1.72 -11.76
N VAL A 140 -11.95 -2.85 -11.61
CA VAL A 140 -11.42 -4.02 -10.93
C VAL A 140 -10.93 -5.03 -11.96
N PHE A 141 -9.76 -5.59 -11.70
CA PHE A 141 -9.12 -6.64 -12.46
C PHE A 141 -8.87 -7.85 -11.56
N LYS A 142 -8.78 -9.01 -12.19
CA LYS A 142 -8.46 -10.27 -11.55
C LYS A 142 -7.43 -10.98 -12.41
N ILE A 143 -6.30 -11.36 -11.81
CA ILE A 143 -5.18 -11.94 -12.56
C ILE A 143 -5.58 -13.29 -13.14
N ASP A 144 -6.19 -14.13 -12.31
CA ASP A 144 -6.66 -15.46 -12.66
C ASP A 144 -7.69 -15.91 -11.63
N ASP A 145 -8.81 -16.45 -12.09
CA ASP A 145 -9.86 -16.98 -11.22
C ASP A 145 -9.34 -18.19 -10.43
N ASP A 146 -8.52 -19.05 -11.03
CA ASP A 146 -7.99 -20.26 -10.38
C ASP A 146 -7.03 -19.90 -9.22
N LEU A 147 -6.30 -18.79 -9.34
CA LEU A 147 -5.43 -18.30 -8.27
C LEU A 147 -6.18 -17.76 -7.05
N THR A 148 -7.46 -17.40 -7.22
CA THR A 148 -8.33 -16.93 -6.14
C THR A 148 -8.53 -18.02 -5.11
N GLU A 149 -8.73 -19.26 -5.56
CA GLU A 149 -8.93 -20.42 -4.69
C GLU A 149 -7.70 -20.76 -3.86
N LEU A 150 -6.51 -20.29 -4.28
CA LEU A 150 -5.24 -20.49 -3.60
C LEU A 150 -4.91 -19.41 -2.56
N ASN A 151 -5.84 -18.49 -2.27
CA ASN A 151 -5.60 -17.31 -1.42
C ASN A 151 -4.40 -16.48 -1.90
N THR A 152 -4.25 -16.35 -3.22
CA THR A 152 -3.20 -15.52 -3.82
C THR A 152 -3.45 -14.05 -3.51
N TYR A 153 -2.41 -13.27 -3.30
CA TYR A 153 -2.50 -11.83 -3.07
C TYR A 153 -1.40 -11.08 -3.82
N ILE A 154 -1.69 -9.81 -4.14
CA ILE A 154 -0.74 -8.93 -4.81
C ILE A 154 0.33 -8.49 -3.82
N THR A 155 1.59 -8.74 -4.15
CA THR A 155 2.74 -8.32 -3.34
C THR A 155 3.41 -7.07 -3.90
N LYS A 156 3.41 -6.92 -5.23
CA LYS A 156 4.01 -5.78 -5.93
C LYS A 156 3.25 -5.42 -7.20
N ILE A 157 3.19 -4.13 -7.49
CA ILE A 157 2.78 -3.60 -8.79
C ILE A 157 3.88 -2.63 -9.21
N PHE A 158 4.40 -2.81 -10.42
CA PHE A 158 5.46 -1.97 -10.96
C PHE A 158 5.16 -1.62 -12.42
N PHE A 159 5.35 -0.37 -12.78
CA PHE A 159 5.30 0.10 -14.16
C PHE A 159 6.73 0.33 -14.63
N ASP A 160 7.09 -0.30 -15.74
CA ASP A 160 8.36 -0.01 -16.40
C ASP A 160 8.28 1.29 -17.21
N ASP A 161 9.42 1.73 -17.73
CA ASP A 161 9.59 2.97 -18.48
C ASP A 161 8.82 2.97 -19.81
N THR A 162 8.38 1.79 -20.29
CA THR A 162 7.53 1.64 -21.47
C THR A 162 6.05 1.75 -21.13
N GLY A 163 5.70 1.72 -19.84
CA GLY A 163 4.33 1.69 -19.33
C GLY A 163 3.75 0.29 -19.19
N LYS A 164 4.53 -0.77 -19.45
CA LYS A 164 4.11 -2.15 -19.21
C LYS A 164 4.12 -2.42 -17.70
N ILE A 165 3.11 -3.15 -17.26
CA ILE A 165 2.89 -3.45 -15.85
C ILE A 165 3.42 -4.84 -15.51
N TRP A 166 4.13 -4.90 -14.40
CA TRP A 166 4.69 -6.09 -13.78
C TRP A 166 4.04 -6.28 -12.43
N ILE A 167 3.51 -7.46 -12.20
CA ILE A 167 2.72 -7.76 -11.02
C ILE A 167 3.34 -8.94 -10.30
N GLY A 168 3.80 -8.67 -9.09
CA GLY A 168 4.22 -9.69 -8.15
C GLY A 168 3.03 -10.21 -7.35
N THR A 169 2.99 -11.53 -7.21
CA THR A 169 2.07 -12.22 -6.29
C THR A 169 2.86 -13.14 -5.37
N ASN A 170 2.19 -13.74 -4.39
CA ASN A 170 2.76 -14.89 -3.65
C ASN A 170 2.85 -16.18 -4.47
N PHE A 171 2.41 -16.16 -5.73
CA PHE A 171 2.45 -17.27 -6.70
C PHE A 171 3.12 -16.85 -8.03
N GLY A 172 4.18 -16.04 -7.93
CA GLY A 172 5.03 -15.66 -9.07
C GLY A 172 4.70 -14.29 -9.66
N VAL A 173 5.28 -14.02 -10.83
CA VAL A 173 5.23 -12.73 -11.53
C VAL A 173 4.31 -12.83 -12.74
N PHE A 174 3.55 -11.79 -12.98
CA PHE A 174 2.67 -11.64 -14.13
C PHE A 174 2.96 -10.34 -14.85
N THR A 175 2.68 -10.29 -16.15
CA THR A 175 2.58 -9.05 -16.92
C THR A 175 1.15 -8.89 -17.41
N MET A 176 0.77 -7.68 -17.80
CA MET A 176 -0.54 -7.43 -18.40
C MET A 176 -0.40 -6.76 -19.76
N GLU A 177 -1.11 -7.29 -20.74
CA GLU A 177 -1.30 -6.67 -22.05
C GLU A 177 -2.79 -6.46 -22.29
N GLY A 178 -3.19 -5.19 -22.40
CA GLY A 178 -4.61 -4.82 -22.39
C GLY A 178 -5.27 -5.21 -21.07
N GLU A 179 -6.09 -6.26 -21.10
CA GLU A 179 -6.82 -6.79 -19.92
C GLU A 179 -6.42 -8.23 -19.57
N LYS A 180 -5.45 -8.78 -20.32
CA LYS A 180 -5.01 -10.16 -20.13
C LYS A 180 -3.75 -10.17 -19.29
N PHE A 181 -3.76 -10.96 -18.22
CA PHE A 181 -2.57 -11.25 -17.43
C PHE A 181 -1.89 -12.53 -17.94
N THR A 182 -0.57 -12.50 -18.01
CA THR A 182 0.26 -13.63 -18.43
C THR A 182 1.32 -13.88 -17.37
N LYS A 183 1.39 -15.11 -16.85
CA LYS A 183 2.44 -15.51 -15.91
C LYS A 183 3.78 -15.56 -16.63
N ILE A 184 4.83 -15.08 -15.96
CA ILE A 184 6.21 -15.21 -16.43
C ILE A 184 6.74 -16.56 -15.95
N ASP A 185 7.11 -17.40 -16.92
CA ASP A 185 7.68 -18.71 -16.68
C ASP A 185 9.16 -18.62 -16.29
N GLY A 186 9.71 -19.68 -15.71
CA GLY A 186 11.12 -19.74 -15.31
C GLY A 186 11.45 -18.99 -14.02
N LEU A 187 10.48 -18.30 -13.41
CA LEU A 187 10.65 -17.62 -12.13
C LEU A 187 10.15 -18.44 -10.93
N PRO A 188 10.72 -18.21 -9.72
CA PRO A 188 10.22 -18.77 -8.49
C PRO A 188 8.72 -18.52 -8.24
N ASN A 189 8.00 -19.56 -7.81
CA ASN A 189 6.58 -19.48 -7.47
C ASN A 189 6.38 -19.06 -6.00
N GLN A 190 6.88 -17.88 -5.65
CA GLN A 190 6.87 -17.34 -4.29
C GLN A 190 6.64 -15.82 -4.28
N GLY A 191 6.52 -15.25 -3.08
CA GLY A 191 6.33 -13.82 -2.87
C GLY A 191 7.43 -12.96 -3.48
N VAL A 192 7.03 -12.04 -4.36
CA VAL A 192 7.92 -10.99 -4.87
C VAL A 192 8.08 -9.89 -3.83
N GLN A 193 9.31 -9.62 -3.43
CA GLN A 193 9.66 -8.56 -2.49
C GLN A 193 9.77 -7.20 -3.18
N LYS A 194 10.39 -7.16 -4.36
CA LYS A 194 10.58 -5.92 -5.13
C LYS A 194 10.67 -6.20 -6.63
N ILE A 195 10.21 -5.25 -7.42
CA ILE A 195 10.42 -5.20 -8.87
C ILE A 195 10.94 -3.80 -9.16
N TYR A 196 11.99 -3.69 -9.98
CA TYR A 196 12.41 -2.41 -10.56
C TYR A 196 13.06 -2.65 -11.92
N GLN A 197 13.14 -1.58 -12.69
CA GLN A 197 13.85 -1.55 -13.95
C GLN A 197 15.21 -0.89 -13.78
N ARG A 198 16.20 -1.42 -14.49
CA ARG A 198 17.48 -0.76 -14.72
C ARG A 198 17.95 -1.06 -16.14
N ASP A 199 18.30 0.00 -16.86
CA ASP A 199 18.69 -0.07 -18.27
C ASP A 199 17.60 -0.83 -19.06
N ASP A 200 17.98 -1.88 -19.79
CA ASP A 200 17.05 -2.70 -20.59
C ASP A 200 16.56 -3.97 -19.85
N TYR A 201 16.65 -3.98 -18.52
CA TYR A 201 16.32 -5.16 -17.71
C TYR A 201 15.35 -4.86 -16.57
N ILE A 202 14.52 -5.85 -16.27
CA ILE A 202 13.69 -5.91 -15.07
C ILE A 202 14.34 -6.85 -14.08
N TYR A 203 14.48 -6.40 -12.85
CA TYR A 203 15.00 -7.21 -11.76
C TYR A 203 13.85 -7.53 -10.81
N VAL A 204 13.67 -8.82 -10.56
CA VAL A 204 12.66 -9.34 -9.64
C VAL A 204 13.36 -9.95 -8.45
N LEU A 205 13.07 -9.39 -7.27
CA LEU A 205 13.58 -9.91 -6.02
C LEU A 205 12.56 -10.79 -5.34
N PHE A 206 13.04 -11.98 -4.99
CA PHE A 206 12.37 -12.92 -4.12
C PHE A 206 13.13 -13.02 -2.79
N GLU A 207 12.60 -13.83 -1.87
CA GLU A 207 13.21 -14.01 -0.54
C GLU A 207 14.68 -14.47 -0.60
N PHE A 208 15.05 -15.29 -1.60
CA PHE A 208 16.37 -15.92 -1.71
C PHE A 208 17.05 -15.76 -3.07
N SER A 209 16.48 -14.95 -3.97
CA SER A 209 17.08 -14.76 -5.29
C SER A 209 16.71 -13.43 -5.93
N ILE A 210 17.59 -12.97 -6.80
CA ILE A 210 17.35 -11.86 -7.71
C ILE A 210 17.39 -12.44 -9.12
N ASN A 211 16.29 -12.30 -9.84
CA ASN A 211 16.18 -12.79 -11.21
C ASN A 211 16.14 -11.60 -12.15
N ARG A 212 16.94 -11.65 -13.20
CA ARG A 212 16.96 -10.64 -14.25
C ARG A 212 16.10 -11.11 -15.43
N LEU A 213 15.26 -10.22 -15.94
CA LEU A 213 14.41 -10.44 -17.09
C LEU A 213 14.69 -9.36 -18.14
N THR A 214 14.55 -9.69 -19.41
CA THR A 214 14.42 -8.67 -20.46
C THR A 214 13.11 -7.89 -20.30
N LEU A 215 12.99 -6.72 -20.94
CA LEU A 215 11.73 -5.96 -20.96
C LEU A 215 10.55 -6.74 -21.56
N ASP A 216 10.81 -7.73 -22.41
CA ASP A 216 9.79 -8.62 -22.95
C ASP A 216 9.31 -9.66 -21.92
N GLY A 217 10.09 -9.89 -20.86
CA GLY A 217 9.76 -10.83 -19.78
C GLY A 217 10.44 -12.18 -19.91
N GLU A 218 11.43 -12.30 -20.80
CA GLU A 218 12.24 -13.51 -20.93
C GLU A 218 13.31 -13.53 -19.83
N PRO A 219 13.41 -14.62 -19.03
CA PRO A 219 14.50 -14.78 -18.07
C PRO A 219 15.85 -14.73 -18.76
N ASP A 220 16.75 -13.91 -18.21
CA ASP A 220 18.15 -13.89 -18.59
C ASP A 220 18.91 -14.95 -17.78
N GLU A 221 19.98 -15.53 -18.32
CA GLU A 221 20.77 -16.58 -17.63
C GLU A 221 21.38 -16.08 -16.31
N ALA A 222 21.44 -14.75 -16.11
CA ALA A 222 21.83 -14.12 -14.86
C ALA A 222 20.73 -14.23 -13.79
N VAL A 223 20.68 -15.39 -13.14
CA VAL A 223 19.99 -15.57 -11.86
C VAL A 223 21.02 -15.48 -10.75
N LEU A 224 20.87 -14.48 -9.88
CA LEU A 224 21.59 -14.47 -8.62
C LEU A 224 20.80 -15.32 -7.62
N GLU A 225 21.18 -16.59 -7.50
CA GLU A 225 20.77 -17.41 -6.37
C GLU A 225 21.63 -17.03 -5.16
N LEU A 226 21.03 -16.45 -4.13
CA LEU A 226 21.74 -16.24 -2.87
C LEU A 226 21.74 -17.58 -2.12
N LYS A 227 22.69 -18.46 -2.46
CA LYS A 227 22.84 -19.70 -1.72
C LYS A 227 23.38 -19.39 -0.33
N GLU A 228 22.72 -19.96 0.68
CA GLU A 228 23.12 -19.90 2.09
C GLU A 228 24.60 -20.24 2.29
N SER A 229 25.14 -21.15 1.46
CA SER A 229 26.55 -21.53 1.45
C SER A 229 27.51 -20.51 0.81
N GLU A 230 27.06 -19.66 -0.11
CA GLU A 230 27.93 -18.73 -0.86
C GLU A 230 28.21 -17.43 -0.08
N LEU A 231 27.36 -17.11 0.90
CA LEU A 231 27.59 -16.05 1.89
C LEU A 231 28.74 -16.36 2.88
N THR A 232 29.34 -17.55 2.83
CA THR A 232 30.35 -18.02 3.81
C THR A 232 31.81 -17.81 3.39
N THR A 233 32.10 -17.27 2.20
CA THR A 233 33.50 -17.20 1.72
C THR A 233 34.06 -15.78 1.65
N SER A 234 34.49 -15.27 2.81
CA SER A 234 35.45 -14.16 2.82
C SER A 234 36.86 -14.66 2.50
N ARG A 235 37.61 -13.86 1.74
CA ARG A 235 39.02 -14.10 1.33
C ARG A 235 40.01 -14.12 2.53
N TRP A 236 39.52 -14.03 3.76
CA TRP A 236 40.31 -13.89 4.99
C TRP A 236 40.13 -15.02 6.01
N GLY A 237 39.67 -16.20 5.59
CA GLY A 237 39.89 -17.44 6.35
C GLY A 237 39.22 -17.52 7.74
N TYR A 238 38.20 -16.71 8.00
CA TYR A 238 37.29 -16.92 9.12
C TYR A 238 35.96 -17.45 8.57
N SER A 239 35.62 -18.70 8.94
CA SER A 239 34.25 -19.20 8.76
C SER A 239 33.38 -18.42 9.73
N ILE A 240 32.65 -17.45 9.21
CA ILE A 240 31.58 -16.82 9.96
C ILE A 240 30.29 -17.37 9.35
N TYR A 241 29.33 -17.68 10.22
CA TYR A 241 27.92 -18.00 9.92
C TYR A 241 27.59 -19.50 9.73
N ASP A 242 27.14 -20.09 10.84
CA ASP A 242 26.30 -21.29 10.89
C ASP A 242 24.85 -20.83 10.65
N PHE A 243 24.38 -20.93 9.41
CA PHE A 243 23.01 -20.52 9.04
C PHE A 243 22.05 -21.68 9.32
N ASP A 244 21.55 -21.74 10.55
CA ASP A 244 20.48 -22.66 10.97
C ASP A 244 19.12 -21.94 11.09
N ARG A 245 19.03 -20.69 10.61
CA ARG A 245 17.81 -19.88 10.58
C ARG A 245 17.73 -19.05 9.31
N VAL A 246 16.59 -19.18 8.64
CA VAL A 246 16.15 -18.39 7.49
C VAL A 246 16.09 -16.90 7.89
N GLU A 247 17.00 -16.07 7.38
CA GLU A 247 17.03 -14.63 7.65
C GLU A 247 16.73 -13.85 6.36
N ARG A 248 15.83 -12.85 6.44
CA ARG A 248 15.25 -12.13 5.28
C ARG A 248 15.97 -10.81 5.01
N PHE A 249 16.11 -10.45 3.73
CA PHE A 249 16.43 -9.08 3.32
C PHE A 249 15.24 -8.15 3.57
N TRP A 250 15.53 -6.95 4.08
CA TRP A 250 14.54 -5.93 4.40
C TRP A 250 14.28 -4.98 3.24
N ASP A 251 15.30 -4.70 2.42
CA ASP A 251 15.19 -3.88 1.22
C ASP A 251 16.37 -4.14 0.27
N VAL A 252 16.24 -3.68 -0.97
CA VAL A 252 17.32 -3.61 -1.95
C VAL A 252 17.35 -2.24 -2.58
N PHE A 253 18.54 -1.70 -2.82
CA PHE A 253 18.70 -0.46 -3.58
C PHE A 253 19.84 -0.58 -4.57
N TRP A 254 19.73 0.13 -5.69
CA TRP A 254 20.85 0.29 -6.61
C TRP A 254 21.66 1.52 -6.22
N TYR A 255 22.98 1.39 -6.13
CA TYR A 255 23.90 2.48 -5.79
C TYR A 255 25.28 2.25 -6.43
N ASP A 256 25.78 3.23 -7.18
CA ASP A 256 27.12 3.23 -7.82
C ASP A 256 27.51 1.85 -8.40
N ASP A 257 26.66 1.35 -9.31
CA ASP A 257 26.79 0.09 -10.06
C ASP A 257 26.64 -1.22 -9.24
N HIS A 258 26.00 -1.15 -8.07
CA HIS A 258 25.79 -2.32 -7.22
C HIS A 258 24.41 -2.35 -6.56
N PHE A 259 23.89 -3.54 -6.32
CA PHE A 259 22.82 -3.81 -5.38
C PHE A 259 23.33 -3.70 -3.96
N LEU A 260 22.66 -2.91 -3.14
CA LEU A 260 22.76 -2.90 -1.70
C LEU A 260 21.58 -3.67 -1.13
N LEU A 261 21.83 -4.89 -0.66
CA LEU A 261 20.86 -5.70 0.07
C LEU A 261 20.94 -5.37 1.54
N VAL A 262 19.86 -4.77 2.06
CA VAL A 262 19.74 -4.47 3.48
C VAL A 262 19.30 -5.73 4.21
N HIS A 263 20.10 -6.13 5.20
CA HIS A 263 19.86 -7.29 6.04
C HIS A 263 19.84 -6.86 7.51
N GLU A 264 19.23 -7.67 8.38
CA GLU A 264 19.19 -7.42 9.83
C GLU A 264 20.58 -7.29 10.48
N ARG A 265 21.60 -7.84 9.83
CA ARG A 265 22.99 -7.90 10.31
C ARG A 265 23.97 -7.00 9.53
N GLY A 266 23.50 -6.24 8.54
CA GLY A 266 24.34 -5.33 7.76
C GLY A 266 23.85 -5.10 6.34
N ILE A 267 24.70 -4.52 5.49
CA ILE A 267 24.38 -4.26 4.08
C ILE A 267 25.34 -5.08 3.21
N LEU A 268 24.80 -5.92 2.34
CA LEU A 268 25.59 -6.58 1.30
C LEU A 268 25.58 -5.74 0.04
N ARG A 269 26.77 -5.45 -0.49
CA ARG A 269 26.95 -4.87 -1.82
C ARG A 269 27.19 -6.00 -2.81
N ILE A 270 26.48 -6.00 -3.95
CA ILE A 270 26.51 -7.04 -4.99
C ILE A 270 26.51 -6.39 -6.38
N ASP A 271 27.36 -6.83 -7.32
CA ASP A 271 27.34 -6.33 -8.72
C ASP A 271 26.20 -6.94 -9.56
N ASP A 272 26.03 -6.50 -10.81
CA ASP A 272 24.98 -6.95 -11.74
C ASP A 272 24.97 -8.46 -12.06
N TYR A 273 26.04 -9.16 -11.70
CA TYR A 273 26.24 -10.59 -11.95
C TYR A 273 26.40 -11.37 -10.64
N GLY A 274 26.27 -10.67 -9.51
CA GLY A 274 26.64 -11.03 -8.16
C GLY A 274 27.93 -11.79 -7.93
N HIS A 275 29.00 -11.33 -8.58
CA HIS A 275 30.35 -11.83 -8.34
C HIS A 275 30.99 -11.27 -7.06
N GLU A 276 30.56 -10.10 -6.58
CA GLU A 276 31.16 -9.46 -5.39
C GLU A 276 30.13 -9.25 -4.29
N ALA A 277 30.07 -10.11 -3.27
CA ALA A 277 29.30 -9.86 -2.05
C ALA A 277 30.23 -9.27 -0.96
N ILE A 278 30.17 -7.96 -0.75
CA ILE A 278 30.96 -7.29 0.30
C ILE A 278 30.01 -6.77 1.39
N LEU A 279 30.25 -7.18 2.65
CA LEU A 279 29.56 -6.60 3.80
C LEU A 279 30.11 -5.17 4.04
N VAL A 280 29.29 -4.16 3.77
CA VAL A 280 29.65 -2.76 3.95
C VAL A 280 28.97 -2.26 5.22
N GLY A 281 29.56 -2.61 6.37
CA GLY A 281 29.12 -2.14 7.69
C GLY A 281 28.72 -3.29 8.62
N GLU A 282 29.62 -3.62 9.54
CA GLU A 282 29.27 -4.30 10.79
C GLU A 282 28.87 -3.22 11.81
N ASP A 283 27.87 -3.51 12.66
CA ASP A 283 27.29 -2.58 13.64
C ASP A 283 26.42 -1.43 13.08
N ILE A 284 25.53 -1.72 12.12
CA ILE A 284 24.38 -0.83 11.89
C ILE A 284 23.43 -1.00 13.08
N ASN A 285 23.64 -0.18 14.11
CA ASN A 285 22.72 0.01 15.21
C ASN A 285 21.29 0.14 14.64
N GLN A 286 20.34 -0.66 15.13
CA GLN A 286 18.96 -0.75 14.59
C GLN A 286 18.23 0.61 14.45
N SER A 287 18.75 1.65 15.10
CA SER A 287 18.29 3.04 15.01
C SER A 287 18.58 3.75 13.68
N ILE A 288 19.59 3.35 12.90
CA ILE A 288 19.97 4.04 11.65
C ILE A 288 19.07 3.62 10.47
N LEU A 289 18.59 2.37 10.46
CA LEU A 289 17.71 1.86 9.40
C LEU A 289 16.32 2.52 9.38
N HIS A 290 15.88 3.11 10.50
CA HIS A 290 14.66 3.93 10.54
C HIS A 290 14.82 5.31 9.87
N GLY A 291 16.05 5.76 9.59
CA GLY A 291 16.33 7.11 9.10
C GLY A 291 16.48 7.26 7.58
N ILE A 292 16.47 6.17 6.81
CA ILE A 292 16.69 6.18 5.34
C ILE A 292 15.36 6.19 4.56
N ARG A 293 14.20 6.20 5.25
CA ARG A 293 12.91 6.49 4.62
C ARG A 293 12.69 8.01 4.57
N TYR A 294 13.10 8.63 3.47
CA TYR A 294 12.59 9.93 3.04
C TYR A 294 12.19 9.85 1.58
#